data_AF-A0A662GCV3-F1
#
_entry.id   AF-A0A662GCV3-F1
#
_cell.length_a   1.000
_cell.length_b   1.000
_cell.length_c   1.000
_cell.angle_alpha   90.00
_cell.angle_beta   90.00
_cell.angle_gamma   90.00
#
_symmetry.space_group_name_H-M   'P 1'
#
loop_
_entity.id
_entity.type
_entity.pdbx_description
1 polymer ?
#
loop_
_entity_poly.entity_id
_entity_poly.type
_entity_poly.pdbx_seq_one_letter_code
_entity_poly.pdbx_strand_id
1 'polypeptide(L)'
;MIKFERPEYILFLIPALVAYSVLLAYTRRNYFKLCRILIPVKKRGSWVRNLVVFSKLLLLLLLAASLCQPYMEKIEKRPIEIGDLEAMKKVPALIMLLIDVSKSMEYGNRIREAEAFMLNLFSQFGDEDQIAVVFFAGEAEIVYEGPPSNFTVDLKAGKRYSAIGDALSLA
;
A
#
# COMPACT_ATOMS: atom_id res chain seq x y z
N MET A 1 -11.31 5.59 -3.55
CA MET A 1 -11.63 5.21 -2.16
C MET A 1 -10.48 5.69 -1.28
N ILE A 2 -10.72 6.27 -0.10
CA ILE A 2 -9.62 6.65 0.80
C ILE A 2 -9.11 5.36 1.45
N LYS A 3 -7.81 5.08 1.27
CA LYS A 3 -7.11 3.98 1.92
C LYS A 3 -6.11 4.56 2.92
N PHE A 4 -5.69 3.74 3.88
CA PHE A 4 -4.68 4.09 4.87
C PHE A 4 -3.49 3.16 4.70
N GLU A 5 -2.29 3.73 4.64
CA GLU A 5 -1.05 2.95 4.49
C GLU A 5 -0.73 2.19 5.78
N ARG A 6 -1.07 2.77 6.93
CA ARG A 6 -0.77 2.23 8.27
C ARG A 6 -1.99 2.29 9.19
N PRO A 7 -3.03 1.47 8.94
CA PRO A 7 -4.27 1.50 9.72
C PRO A 7 -4.07 1.16 11.21
N GLU A 8 -3.01 0.42 11.56
CA GLU A 8 -2.68 0.02 12.92
C GLU A 8 -2.43 1.20 13.87
N TYR A 9 -2.01 2.35 13.35
CA TYR A 9 -1.78 3.54 14.17
C TYR A 9 -3.06 4.16 14.75
N ILE A 10 -4.23 3.75 14.27
CA ILE A 10 -5.50 4.10 14.89
C ILE A 10 -5.62 3.56 16.32
N LEU A 11 -4.85 2.50 16.68
CA LEU A 11 -4.83 1.94 18.03
C LEU A 11 -4.28 2.93 19.06
N PHE A 12 -3.39 3.86 18.65
CA PHE A 12 -2.90 4.92 19.53
C PHE A 12 -3.98 5.94 19.93
N LEU A 13 -5.11 5.95 19.22
CA LEU A 13 -6.26 6.77 19.59
C LEU A 13 -6.81 6.38 20.96
N ILE A 14 -6.77 5.08 21.30
CA ILE A 14 -7.31 4.54 22.56
C ILE A 14 -6.59 5.15 23.78
N PRO A 15 -5.25 5.00 23.95
CA PRO A 15 -4.55 5.60 25.08
C PRO A 15 -4.61 7.13 25.06
N ALA A 16 -4.62 7.77 23.89
CA ALA A 16 -4.75 9.23 23.78
C ALA A 16 -6.11 9.73 24.29
N LEU A 17 -7.21 9.07 23.93
CA LEU A 17 -8.55 9.40 24.40
C LEU A 17 -8.71 9.14 25.90
N VAL A 18 -8.14 8.05 26.41
CA VAL A 18 -8.12 7.75 27.85
C VAL A 18 -7.40 8.87 28.60
N ALA A 19 -6.17 9.23 28.22
CA ALA A 19 -5.41 10.32 28.83
C ALA A 19 -6.17 11.65 28.77
N TYR A 20 -6.75 11.97 27.60
CA TYR A 20 -7.54 13.18 27.41
C TYR A 20 -8.77 13.23 28.34
N SER A 21 -9.50 12.13 28.47
CA SER A 21 -10.67 12.03 29.34
C SER A 21 -10.33 12.21 30.82
N VAL A 22 -9.20 11.65 31.27
CA VAL A 22 -8.68 11.81 32.62
C VAL A 22 -8.33 13.27 32.90
N LEU A 23 -7.57 13.91 32.00
CA LEU A 23 -7.22 15.33 32.11
C LEU A 23 -8.46 16.23 32.11
N LEU A 24 -9.46 15.91 31.28
CA LEU A 24 -10.73 16.62 31.26
C LEU A 24 -11.48 16.49 32.60
N ALA A 25 -11.50 15.30 33.19
CA ALA A 25 -12.13 15.06 34.49
C ALA A 25 -11.43 15.85 35.61
N TYR A 26 -10.10 15.85 35.65
CA TYR A 26 -9.32 16.67 36.59
C TYR A 26 -9.57 18.17 36.40
N THR A 27 -9.54 18.64 35.15
CA THR A 27 -9.79 20.04 34.81
C THR A 27 -11.20 20.47 35.25
N ARG A 28 -12.22 19.63 35.02
CA ARG A 28 -13.59 19.89 35.48
C ARG A 28 -13.67 19.97 37.00
N ARG A 29 -13.05 19.02 37.72
CA ARG A 29 -13.01 19.03 39.20
C ARG A 29 -12.36 20.29 39.74
N ASN A 30 -11.22 20.68 39.18
CA ASN A 30 -10.49 21.88 39.58
C ASN A 30 -11.28 23.15 39.26
N TYR A 31 -11.92 23.20 38.09
CA TYR A 31 -12.82 24.30 37.73
C TYR A 31 -13.95 24.47 38.75
N PHE A 32 -14.63 23.38 39.13
CA PHE A 32 -15.69 23.46 40.15
C PHE A 32 -15.17 23.91 41.53
N LYS A 33 -13.98 23.46 41.95
CA LYS A 33 -13.34 23.94 43.18
C LYS A 33 -13.04 25.44 43.12
N LEU A 34 -12.47 25.92 42.01
CA LEU A 34 -12.16 27.33 41.79
C LEU A 34 -13.43 28.19 41.76
N CYS A 35 -14.51 27.73 41.13
CA CYS A 35 -15.80 28.44 41.12
C CYS A 35 -16.46 28.56 42.50
N ARG A 36 -16.07 27.73 43.49
CA ARG A 36 -16.56 27.88 44.88
C ARG A 36 -15.81 28.95 45.66
N ILE A 37 -14.56 29.24 45.28
CA ILE A 37 -13.67 30.18 45.98
C ILE A 37 -13.75 31.58 45.34
N LEU A 38 -13.83 31.64 44.01
CA LEU A 38 -13.88 32.87 43.24
C LEU A 38 -15.33 33.32 43.05
N ILE A 39 -15.60 34.60 43.29
CA ILE A 39 -16.92 35.23 43.05
C ILE A 39 -17.33 34.95 41.60
N PRO A 40 -18.53 34.38 41.36
CA PRO A 40 -18.88 33.87 40.05
C PRO A 40 -19.04 35.01 39.04
N VAL A 41 -18.04 35.18 38.17
CA VAL A 41 -18.21 35.94 36.93
C VAL A 41 -19.27 35.20 36.10
N LYS A 42 -20.39 35.87 35.78
CA LYS A 42 -21.56 35.33 35.06
C LYS A 42 -21.16 34.32 33.97
N LYS A 43 -21.93 33.22 33.85
CA LYS A 43 -21.84 32.02 32.98
C LYS A 43 -21.48 32.19 31.47
N ARG A 44 -21.11 33.39 30.98
CA ARG A 44 -20.81 33.71 29.56
C ARG A 44 -19.70 32.87 28.92
N GLY A 45 -18.81 32.23 29.69
CA GLY A 45 -17.68 31.46 29.18
C GLY A 45 -17.92 29.98 28.84
N SER A 46 -19.13 29.44 29.04
CA SER A 46 -19.40 28.00 28.86
C SER A 46 -19.21 27.52 27.42
N TRP A 47 -19.64 28.31 26.44
CA TRP A 47 -19.54 27.95 25.02
C TRP A 47 -18.09 27.97 24.53
N VAL A 48 -17.32 29.00 24.90
CA VAL A 48 -15.88 29.10 24.57
C VAL A 48 -15.12 27.91 25.14
N ARG A 49 -15.40 27.52 26.39
CA ARG A 49 -14.80 26.33 27.00
C ARG A 49 -15.15 25.06 26.23
N ASN A 50 -16.40 24.88 25.83
CA ASN A 50 -16.82 23.72 25.07
C ASN A 50 -16.12 23.70 23.69
N LEU A 51 -16.03 24.84 23.02
CA LEU A 51 -15.30 24.97 21.75
C LEU A 51 -13.84 24.55 21.88
N VAL A 52 -13.15 24.99 22.93
CA VAL A 52 -11.74 24.62 23.19
C VAL A 52 -11.60 23.11 23.48
N VAL A 53 -12.56 22.51 24.17
CA VAL A 53 -12.55 21.05 24.43
C VAL A 53 -12.80 20.27 23.14
N PHE A 54 -13.74 20.72 22.30
CA PHE A 54 -14.01 20.08 21.02
C PHE A 54 -12.85 20.23 20.03
N SER A 55 -12.21 21.40 19.97
CA SER A 55 -11.09 21.62 19.05
C SER A 55 -9.88 20.76 19.40
N LYS A 56 -9.60 20.54 20.70
CA LYS A 56 -8.54 19.62 21.14
C LYS A 56 -8.84 18.16 20.77
N LEU A 57 -10.10 17.73 20.91
CA LEU A 57 -10.51 16.40 20.51
C LEU A 57 -10.41 16.22 18.99
N LEU A 58 -10.86 17.22 18.22
CA LEU A 58 -10.72 17.23 16.77
C LEU A 58 -9.25 17.17 16.34
N LEU A 59 -8.36 17.93 17.00
CA LEU A 59 -6.92 17.89 16.72
C LEU A 59 -6.32 16.51 16.96
N LEU A 60 -6.71 15.82 18.05
CA LEU A 60 -6.27 14.45 18.32
C LEU A 60 -6.72 13.47 17.23
N LEU A 61 -7.98 13.59 16.77
CA LEU A 61 -8.48 12.78 15.66
C LEU A 61 -7.69 13.05 14.37
N LEU A 62 -7.41 14.32 14.06
CA LEU A 62 -6.66 14.70 12.86
C LEU A 62 -5.20 14.23 12.91
N LEU A 63 -4.55 14.29 14.07
CA LEU A 63 -3.19 13.77 14.25
C LEU A 63 -3.15 12.25 14.06
N ALA A 64 -4.10 11.52 14.65
CA ALA A 64 -4.19 10.08 14.45
C ALA A 64 -4.48 9.73 12.99
N ALA A 65 -5.40 10.44 12.34
CA ALA A 65 -5.67 10.27 10.92
C ALA A 65 -4.44 10.55 10.05
N SER A 66 -3.65 11.58 10.38
CA SER A 66 -2.40 11.90 9.69
C SER A 66 -1.34 10.81 9.84
N LEU A 67 -1.25 10.18 11.02
CA LEU A 67 -0.33 9.06 11.23
C LEU A 67 -0.70 7.86 10.35
N CYS A 68 -2.00 7.63 10.11
CA CYS A 68 -2.46 6.55 9.24
C CYS A 68 -2.15 6.77 7.75
N GLN A 69 -1.53 7.89 7.36
CA GLN A 69 -1.15 8.23 5.99
C GLN A 69 -2.29 7.99 4.98
N PRO A 70 -3.34 8.81 5.01
CA PRO A 70 -4.49 8.64 4.12
C PRO A 70 -4.06 8.96 2.69
N TYR A 71 -4.33 8.04 1.77
CA TYR A 71 -4.09 8.24 0.34
C TYR A 71 -5.35 7.96 -0.47
N MET A 72 -5.45 8.67 -1.60
CA MET A 72 -6.49 8.41 -2.58
C MET A 72 -5.91 7.57 -3.70
N GLU A 73 -6.36 6.32 -3.79
CA GLU A 73 -6.02 5.45 -4.91
C GLU A 73 -6.82 5.91 -6.15
N LYS A 74 -6.08 6.31 -7.20
CA LYS A 74 -6.64 6.56 -8.53
C LYS A 74 -6.32 5.35 -9.41
N ILE A 75 -7.32 4.50 -9.63
CA ILE A 75 -7.21 3.39 -10.57
C ILE A 75 -7.67 3.87 -11.94
N GLU A 76 -6.74 4.02 -12.87
CA GLU A 76 -7.03 4.36 -14.25
C GLU A 76 -6.92 3.10 -15.11
N LYS A 77 -8.06 2.55 -15.53
CA LYS A 77 -8.11 1.45 -16.48
C LYS A 77 -8.13 2.04 -17.88
N ARG A 78 -6.99 2.08 -18.55
CA ARG A 78 -6.94 2.42 -19.98
C ARG A 78 -6.95 1.14 -20.81
N PRO A 79 -7.84 1.02 -21.81
CA PRO A 79 -7.67 0.00 -22.84
C PRO A 79 -6.37 0.31 -23.58
N ILE A 80 -5.51 -0.70 -23.77
CA ILE A 80 -4.28 -0.54 -24.53
C ILE A 80 -4.67 -0.41 -26.00
N GLU A 81 -4.57 0.80 -26.56
CA GLU A 81 -4.68 1.02 -28.00
C GLU A 81 -3.33 0.71 -28.66
N ILE A 82 -3.36 0.21 -29.90
CA ILE A 82 -2.15 -0.24 -30.62
C ILE A 82 -1.10 0.89 -30.77
N GLY A 83 -1.53 2.16 -30.78
CA GLY A 83 -0.65 3.33 -30.82
C GLY A 83 0.06 3.66 -29.49
N ASP A 84 -0.51 3.26 -28.35
CA ASP A 84 0.10 3.49 -27.03
C ASP A 84 1.32 2.58 -26.80
N LEU A 85 1.40 1.42 -27.48
CA LEU A 85 2.58 0.55 -27.46
C LEU A 85 3.84 1.25 -28.01
N GLU A 86 3.71 2.10 -29.04
CA GLU A 86 4.83 2.90 -29.55
C GLU A 86 5.20 4.07 -28.64
N ALA A 87 4.23 4.64 -27.92
CA ALA A 87 4.48 5.69 -26.93
C ALA A 87 5.15 5.13 -25.66
N MET A 88 4.78 3.92 -25.24
CA MET A 88 5.41 3.23 -24.11
C MET A 88 6.85 2.81 -24.41
N LYS A 89 7.24 2.55 -25.68
CA LYS A 89 8.65 2.33 -26.07
C LYS A 89 9.58 3.50 -25.74
N LYS A 90 9.06 4.71 -25.51
CA LYS A 90 9.86 5.91 -25.20
C LYS A 90 9.97 6.21 -23.71
N VAL A 91 9.23 5.51 -22.86
CA VAL A 91 9.29 5.68 -21.41
C VAL A 91 9.87 4.39 -20.83
N PRO A 92 11.08 4.43 -20.26
CA PRO A 92 11.70 3.23 -19.70
C PRO A 92 10.77 2.63 -18.63
N ALA A 93 10.37 1.38 -18.84
CA ALA A 93 9.50 0.65 -17.94
C ALA A 93 10.25 -0.50 -17.25
N LEU A 94 9.91 -0.76 -15.98
CA LEU A 94 10.24 -2.01 -15.32
C LEU A 94 9.07 -2.98 -15.48
N ILE A 95 9.29 -4.08 -16.18
CA ILE A 95 8.28 -5.07 -16.51
C ILE A 95 8.55 -6.34 -15.71
N MET A 96 7.68 -6.65 -14.76
CA MET A 96 7.80 -7.87 -13.96
C MET A 96 6.96 -9.01 -14.55
N LEU A 97 7.59 -10.16 -14.74
CA LEU A 97 6.99 -11.34 -15.35
C LEU A 97 6.95 -12.46 -14.31
N LEU A 98 5.74 -12.77 -13.86
CA LEU A 98 5.48 -13.83 -12.89
C LEU A 98 5.21 -15.13 -13.65
N ILE A 99 6.04 -16.14 -13.43
CA ILE A 99 5.97 -17.40 -14.18
C ILE A 99 5.73 -18.57 -13.23
N ASP A 100 4.62 -19.26 -13.45
CA ASP A 100 4.34 -20.50 -12.75
C ASP A 100 5.33 -21.57 -13.22
N VAL A 101 6.07 -22.16 -12.29
CA VAL A 101 6.99 -23.29 -12.55
C VAL A 101 6.56 -24.56 -11.81
N SER A 102 5.28 -24.64 -11.44
CA SER A 102 4.68 -25.80 -10.78
C SER A 102 4.67 -27.02 -11.69
N LYS A 103 4.49 -28.21 -11.08
CA LYS A 103 4.35 -29.48 -11.81
C LYS A 103 3.29 -29.44 -12.93
N SER A 104 2.26 -28.61 -12.81
CA SER A 104 1.21 -28.50 -13.84
C SER A 104 1.71 -27.91 -15.17
N MET A 105 2.86 -27.24 -15.14
CA MET A 105 3.51 -26.62 -16.31
C MET A 105 4.36 -27.62 -17.11
N GLU A 106 4.62 -28.81 -16.57
CA GLU A 106 5.21 -29.93 -17.33
C GLU A 106 4.21 -30.54 -18.32
N TYR A 107 2.91 -30.38 -18.08
CA TYR A 107 1.89 -30.96 -18.95
C TYR A 107 1.88 -30.29 -20.32
N GLY A 108 2.09 -31.08 -21.37
CA GLY A 108 1.90 -30.64 -22.75
C GLY A 108 2.82 -29.50 -23.20
N ASN A 109 4.07 -29.45 -22.71
CA ASN A 109 5.06 -28.41 -23.08
C ASN A 109 4.70 -26.96 -22.70
N ARG A 110 3.73 -26.73 -21.81
CA ARG A 110 3.31 -25.38 -21.38
C ARG A 110 4.48 -24.48 -20.96
N ILE A 111 5.48 -25.03 -20.25
CA ILE A 111 6.67 -24.26 -19.85
C ILE A 111 7.49 -23.76 -21.05
N ARG A 112 7.60 -24.57 -22.11
CA ARG A 112 8.29 -24.18 -23.36
C ARG A 112 7.47 -23.20 -24.18
N GLU A 113 6.16 -23.32 -24.16
CA GLU A 113 5.27 -22.33 -24.79
C GLU A 113 5.36 -20.98 -24.07
N ALA A 114 5.45 -20.98 -22.74
CA ALA A 114 5.68 -19.78 -21.94
C ALA A 114 7.05 -19.15 -22.25
N GLU A 115 8.10 -19.96 -22.36
CA GLU A 115 9.43 -19.51 -22.78
C GLU A 115 9.42 -18.86 -24.16
N ALA A 116 8.82 -19.52 -25.16
CA ALA A 116 8.71 -18.98 -26.51
C ALA A 116 7.90 -17.68 -26.55
N PHE A 117 6.82 -17.59 -25.77
CA PHE A 117 6.04 -16.37 -25.61
C PHE A 117 6.87 -15.24 -25.02
N MET A 118 7.64 -15.50 -23.97
CA MET A 118 8.50 -14.49 -23.35
C MET A 118 9.58 -13.98 -24.30
N LEU A 119 10.28 -14.87 -24.99
CA LEU A 119 11.32 -14.47 -25.94
C LEU A 119 10.74 -13.62 -27.08
N ASN A 120 9.54 -13.97 -27.56
CA ASN A 120 8.82 -13.14 -28.51
C ASN A 120 8.42 -11.78 -27.90
N LEU A 121 7.95 -11.75 -26.65
CA LEU A 121 7.59 -10.52 -25.96
C LEU A 121 8.80 -9.59 -25.76
N PHE A 122 9.97 -10.13 -25.39
CA PHE A 122 11.21 -9.37 -25.21
C PHE A 122 11.67 -8.70 -26.49
N SER A 123 11.42 -9.33 -27.64
CA SER A 123 11.73 -8.72 -28.95
C SER A 123 10.91 -7.46 -29.26
N GLN A 124 9.84 -7.21 -28.50
CA GLN A 124 8.95 -6.06 -28.68
C GLN A 124 9.26 -4.90 -27.71
N PHE A 125 10.10 -5.14 -26.70
CA PHE A 125 10.50 -4.14 -25.69
C PHE A 125 11.56 -3.19 -26.24
N GLY A 126 11.61 -1.99 -25.66
CA GLY A 126 12.62 -0.97 -26.00
C GLY A 126 13.97 -1.27 -25.35
N ASP A 127 15.04 -0.66 -25.88
CA ASP A 127 16.41 -0.85 -25.38
C ASP A 127 16.62 -0.29 -23.95
N GLU A 128 15.74 0.61 -23.50
CA GLU A 128 15.79 1.20 -22.16
C GLU A 128 14.88 0.49 -21.14
N ASP A 129 14.10 -0.51 -21.57
CA ASP A 129 13.24 -1.27 -20.67
C ASP A 129 14.06 -2.20 -19.78
N GLN A 130 13.58 -2.42 -18.55
CA GLN A 130 14.10 -3.40 -17.61
C GLN A 130 13.06 -4.50 -17.43
N ILE A 131 13.51 -5.75 -17.34
CA ILE A 131 12.65 -6.89 -17.01
C ILE A 131 13.09 -7.50 -15.69
N ALA A 132 12.11 -7.93 -14.89
CA ALA A 132 12.30 -8.76 -13.73
C ALA A 132 11.53 -10.06 -13.94
N VAL A 133 12.22 -11.19 -14.05
CA VAL A 133 11.57 -12.50 -14.22
C VAL A 133 11.53 -13.19 -12.86
N VAL A 134 10.32 -13.54 -12.44
CA VAL A 134 10.05 -14.17 -11.14
C VAL A 134 9.46 -15.55 -11.37
N PHE A 135 10.12 -16.57 -10.85
CA PHE A 135 9.55 -17.92 -10.80
C PHE A 135 8.74 -18.08 -9.53
N PHE A 136 7.53 -18.62 -9.65
CA PHE A 136 6.73 -18.95 -8.48
C PHE A 136 6.24 -20.39 -8.51
N ALA A 137 6.46 -21.08 -7.39
CA ALA A 137 5.90 -22.38 -7.08
C ALA A 137 6.11 -22.67 -5.58
N GLY A 138 5.18 -22.20 -4.76
CA GLY A 138 5.26 -22.20 -3.30
C GLY A 138 6.15 -21.11 -2.70
N GLU A 139 7.21 -20.72 -3.39
CA GLU A 139 8.01 -19.53 -3.09
C GLU A 139 8.21 -18.73 -4.39
N ALA A 140 8.38 -17.41 -4.27
CA ALA A 140 8.65 -16.49 -5.38
C ALA A 140 10.13 -16.10 -5.37
N GLU A 141 10.80 -16.25 -6.51
CA GLU A 141 12.25 -16.03 -6.66
C GLU A 141 12.51 -15.21 -7.93
N ILE A 142 13.22 -14.09 -7.79
CA ILE A 142 13.70 -13.31 -8.94
C ILE A 142 14.88 -14.07 -9.55
N VAL A 143 14.69 -14.60 -10.75
CA VAL A 143 15.71 -15.37 -11.47
C VAL A 143 16.49 -14.51 -12.47
N TYR A 144 15.97 -13.35 -12.82
CA TYR A 144 16.63 -12.39 -13.69
C TYR A 144 16.13 -10.98 -13.41
N GLU A 145 17.05 -10.01 -13.40
CA GLU A 145 16.75 -8.59 -13.39
C GLU A 145 17.76 -7.89 -14.31
N GLY A 146 17.26 -7.17 -15.31
CA GLY A 146 18.12 -6.50 -16.27
C GLY A 146 17.44 -6.20 -17.60
N PRO A 147 18.22 -5.79 -18.62
CA PRO A 147 17.68 -5.50 -19.95
C PRO A 147 17.19 -6.79 -20.65
N PRO A 148 16.15 -6.74 -21.49
CA PRO A 148 15.61 -7.91 -22.19
C PRO A 148 16.64 -8.63 -23.07
N SER A 149 17.56 -7.87 -23.67
CA SER A 149 18.59 -8.37 -24.58
C SER A 149 19.58 -9.36 -23.94
N ASN A 150 19.73 -9.32 -22.61
CA ASN A 150 20.66 -10.16 -21.86
C ASN A 150 19.99 -11.36 -21.16
N PHE A 151 18.70 -11.60 -21.42
CA PHE A 151 17.98 -12.71 -20.79
C PHE A 151 18.52 -14.08 -21.24
N THR A 152 18.92 -14.90 -20.27
CA THR A 152 19.55 -16.22 -20.51
C THR A 152 19.00 -17.34 -19.61
N VAL A 153 17.90 -17.09 -18.90
CA VAL A 153 17.36 -18.05 -17.92
C VAL A 153 16.57 -19.16 -18.61
N ASP A 154 16.94 -20.41 -18.32
CA ASP A 154 16.25 -21.62 -18.77
C ASP A 154 15.04 -21.93 -17.85
N LEU A 155 13.86 -22.10 -18.45
CA LEU A 155 12.62 -22.33 -17.70
C LEU A 155 12.41 -23.83 -17.42
N LYS A 156 12.48 -24.20 -16.15
CA LYS A 156 12.24 -25.56 -15.68
C LYS A 156 11.02 -25.63 -14.79
N ALA A 157 10.01 -26.39 -15.24
CA ALA A 157 8.86 -26.75 -14.44
C ALA A 157 9.19 -27.94 -13.51
N GLY A 158 8.30 -28.21 -12.55
CA GLY A 158 8.38 -29.39 -11.68
C GLY A 158 8.43 -29.07 -10.18
N LYS A 159 8.44 -27.79 -9.79
CA LYS A 159 8.35 -27.40 -8.38
C LYS A 159 6.96 -27.78 -7.82
N ARG A 160 6.91 -28.11 -6.53
CA ARG A 160 5.65 -28.50 -5.86
C ARG A 160 4.90 -27.25 -5.44
N TYR A 161 3.57 -27.31 -5.58
CA TYR A 161 2.64 -26.27 -5.13
C TYR A 161 2.74 -24.96 -5.93
N SER A 162 1.63 -24.25 -6.10
CA SER A 162 1.57 -22.96 -6.79
C SER A 162 0.97 -21.95 -5.80
N ALA A 163 1.67 -20.84 -5.59
CA ALA A 163 1.32 -19.82 -4.62
C ALA A 163 1.40 -18.44 -5.28
N ILE A 164 0.35 -18.09 -6.02
CA ILE A 164 0.27 -16.81 -6.72
C ILE A 164 0.28 -15.61 -5.75
N GLY A 165 -0.17 -15.82 -4.51
CA GLY A 165 -0.14 -14.79 -3.46
C GLY A 165 1.27 -14.32 -3.13
N ASP A 166 2.23 -15.25 -3.08
CA ASP A 166 3.64 -14.93 -2.79
C ASP A 166 4.29 -14.21 -3.96
N ALA A 167 3.94 -14.61 -5.19
CA ALA A 167 4.37 -13.93 -6.41
C ALA A 167 3.88 -12.48 -6.47
N LEU A 168 2.61 -12.24 -6.10
CA LEU A 168 2.01 -10.90 -6.06
C LEU A 168 2.50 -10.06 -4.89
N SER A 169 2.92 -10.66 -3.78
CA SER A 169 3.50 -9.92 -2.66
C SER A 169 4.92 -9.42 -2.96
N LEU A 170 5.59 -10.03 -3.94
CA LEU A 170 6.94 -9.67 -4.38
C LEU A 170 6.94 -8.62 -5.51
N ALA A 171 5.83 -8.50 -6.24
CA ALA A 171 5.63 -7.58 -7.37
C ALA A 171 5.08 -6.21 -6.95
#